data_AF-A0A1G5BM08-F1
#
_entry.id   AF-A0A1G5BM08-F1
#
_cell.length_a   1.000
_cell.length_b   1.000
_cell.length_c   1.000
_cell.angle_alpha   90.00
_cell.angle_beta   90.00
_cell.angle_gamma   90.00
#
_symmetry.space_group_name_H-M   'P 1'
#
loop_
_entity.id
_entity.type
_entity.pdbx_description
1 polymer ?
#
loop_
_entity_poly.entity_id
_entity_poly.type
_entity_poly.pdbx_seq_one_letter_code
_entity_poly.pdbx_strand_id
1 'polypeptide(L)' 'MAEKKQVPLRLSEKLYNDIAAWAEDDFRSVNGQIEYLLTECVKQRKKDGKYVGKEIDAPLELDIGDTKS' A
#
# COMPACT_ATOMS: atom_id res chain seq x y z
N MET A 1 8.31 -9.32 20.04
CA MET A 1 8.01 -8.94 18.64
C MET A 1 6.72 -9.67 18.27
N ALA A 2 5.72 -8.98 17.72
CA ALA A 2 4.51 -9.66 17.27
C ALA A 2 4.88 -10.69 16.19
N GLU A 3 4.32 -11.89 16.28
CA GLU A 3 4.59 -12.97 15.33
C GLU A 3 4.12 -12.56 13.92
N LYS A 4 5.05 -12.47 12.97
CA LYS A 4 4.72 -12.14 11.58
C LYS A 4 4.24 -13.41 10.87
N LYS A 5 2.94 -13.46 10.56
CA LYS A 5 2.38 -14.56 9.78
C LYS A 5 2.86 -14.45 8.33
N GLN A 6 3.60 -15.44 7.85
CA GLN A 6 3.96 -15.54 6.43
C GLN A 6 2.75 -16.03 5.63
N VAL A 7 2.37 -15.28 4.60
CA VAL A 7 1.24 -15.62 3.72
C VAL A 7 1.74 -15.56 2.28
N PRO A 8 1.51 -16.60 1.45
CA PRO A 8 1.87 -16.52 0.04
C PRO A 8 1.00 -15.47 -0.65
N LEU A 9 1.65 -14.42 -1.18
CA LEU A 9 0.99 -13.34 -1.91
C LEU A 9 1.25 -13.51 -3.42
N ARG A 10 0.20 -13.45 -4.22
CA ARG A 10 0.30 -13.47 -5.69
C ARG A 10 0.15 -12.05 -6.20
N LEU A 11 1.13 -11.57 -6.95
CA LEU A 11 1.16 -10.26 -7.60
C LEU A 11 1.49 -10.46 -9.08
N SER A 12 1.00 -9.57 -9.93
CA SER A 12 1.53 -9.48 -11.30
C SER A 12 2.96 -8.93 -11.25
N GLU A 13 3.78 -9.34 -12.21
CA GLU A 13 5.18 -8.88 -12.30
C GLU A 13 5.27 -7.34 -12.40
N LYS A 14 4.39 -6.74 -13.20
CA LYS A 14 4.30 -5.28 -13.31
C LYS A 14 4.05 -4.61 -11.96
N LEU A 15 3.07 -5.08 -11.20
CA LEU A 15 2.73 -4.50 -9.90
C LEU A 15 3.88 -4.66 -8.90
N TYR A 16 4.56 -5.80 -8.92
CA TYR A 16 5.73 -6.01 -8.07
C TYR A 16 6.84 -5.01 -8.40
N ASN A 17 7.14 -4.80 -9.68
CA ASN A 17 8.17 -3.86 -10.12
C ASN A 17 7.81 -2.41 -9.75
N ASP A 18 6.54 -2.01 -9.93
CA ASP A 18 6.07 -0.68 -9.55
C ASP A 18 6.23 -0.45 -8.02
N ILE A 19 5.92 -1.46 -7.19
CA ILE A 19 6.12 -1.38 -5.73
C ILE A 19 7.61 -1.39 -5.37
N ALA A 20 8.43 -2.16 -6.08
CA ALA A 20 9.86 -2.23 -5.83
C ALA A 20 10.55 -0.90 -6.10
N ALA A 21 10.26 -0.27 -7.25
CA ALA A 21 10.79 1.05 -7.59
C ALA A 21 10.42 2.09 -6.54
N TRP A 22 9.16 2.10 -6.09
CA TRP A 22 8.72 3.00 -5.02
C TRP A 22 9.43 2.72 -3.69
N ALA A 23 9.64 1.45 -3.34
CA ALA A 23 10.40 1.09 -2.15
C ALA A 23 11.86 1.59 -2.23
N GLU A 24 12.48 1.51 -3.41
CA GLU A 24 13.83 2.04 -3.66
C GLU A 24 13.89 3.57 -3.49
N ASP A 25 12.93 4.30 -4.07
CA ASP A 25 12.83 5.76 -3.94
C ASP A 25 12.68 6.20 -2.47
N ASP A 26 11.95 5.43 -1.67
CA ASP A 26 11.72 5.68 -0.25
C ASP A 26 12.83 5.10 0.67
N PHE A 27 13.89 4.50 0.11
CA PHE A 27 14.96 3.78 0.82
C PHE A 27 14.44 2.72 1.80
N ARG A 28 13.44 1.94 1.37
CA ARG A 28 12.79 0.87 2.14
C ARG A 28 12.95 -0.49 1.46
N SER A 29 12.76 -1.56 2.24
CA SER A 29 12.59 -2.89 1.67
C SER A 29 11.22 -3.03 0.99
N VAL A 30 11.16 -3.83 -0.08
CA VAL A 30 9.91 -4.15 -0.78
C VAL A 30 8.85 -4.72 0.17
N ASN A 31 9.22 -5.63 1.06
CA ASN A 31 8.30 -6.18 2.06
C ASN A 31 7.79 -5.12 3.04
N GLY A 32 8.66 -4.18 3.45
CA GLY A 32 8.26 -3.05 4.28
C GLY A 32 7.27 -2.12 3.57
N GLN A 33 7.47 -1.88 2.28
CA GLN A 33 6.55 -1.08 1.48
C GLN A 33 5.19 -1.77 1.33
N ILE A 34 5.16 -3.07 1.06
CA ILE A 34 3.92 -3.86 1.02
C ILE A 34 3.19 -3.80 2.37
N GLU A 35 3.90 -3.97 3.49
CA GLU A 35 3.33 -3.91 4.84
C GLU A 35 2.73 -2.53 5.13
N TYR A 36 3.41 -1.45 4.74
CA TYR A 36 2.92 -0.08 4.88
C TYR A 36 1.62 0.13 4.09
N LEU A 37 1.61 -0.22 2.80
CA LEU A 37 0.43 -0.04 1.93
C LEU A 37 -0.79 -0.79 2.46
N LEU A 38 -0.62 -2.05 2.82
CA LEU A 38 -1.72 -2.86 3.39
C LEU A 38 -2.21 -2.29 4.72
N THR A 39 -1.31 -1.76 5.55
CA THR A 39 -1.66 -1.12 6.82
C THR A 39 -2.49 0.13 6.60
N GLU A 40 -2.08 1.00 5.68
CA GLU A 40 -2.81 2.23 5.36
C GLU A 40 -4.18 1.92 4.76
N CYS A 41 -4.29 0.95 3.84
CA CYS A 41 -5.58 0.51 3.29
C CYS A 41 -6.54 0.03 4.40
N VAL A 42 -6.05 -0.74 5.38
CA VAL A 42 -6.88 -1.21 6.51
C VAL A 42 -7.27 -0.06 7.44
N LYS A 43 -6.35 0.87 7.73
CA LYS A 43 -6.64 2.06 8.56
C LYS A 43 -7.71 2.93 7.91
N GLN A 44 -7.60 3.23 6.61
CA GLN A 44 -8.59 3.98 5.85
C GLN A 44 -9.97 3.31 5.91
N ARG A 45 -10.02 1.99 5.63
CA ARG A 45 -11.27 1.22 5.75
C ARG A 45 -11.92 1.32 7.13
N LYS A 46 -11.12 1.27 8.21
CA LYS A 46 -11.62 1.38 9.58
C LYS A 46 -12.13 2.78 9.90
N LYS A 47 -11.51 3.82 9.33
CA LYS A 47 -11.87 5.23 9.56
C LYS A 47 -13.15 5.62 8.83
N ASP A 48 -13.31 5.21 7.57
CA ASP A 48 -14.45 5.62 6.74
C ASP A 48 -15.68 4.73 6.88
N GLY A 49 -15.57 3.57 7.55
CA GLY A 49 -16.69 2.64 7.79
C GLY A 49 -17.31 2.01 6.53
N LYS A 50 -16.86 2.43 5.33
CA LYS A 50 -17.27 1.90 4.04
C LYS A 50 -16.41 0.68 3.71
N TYR A 51 -17.03 -0.36 3.13
CA TYR A 51 -16.28 -1.34 2.36
C TYR A 51 -15.49 -0.57 1.31
N VAL A 52 -14.22 -0.91 1.08
CA VAL A 52 -13.50 -0.55 -0.17
C VAL A 52 -14.39 -1.05 -1.30
N GLY A 53 -15.22 -0.16 -1.82
CA GLY A 53 -16.45 -0.49 -2.53
C GLY A 53 -16.25 -0.33 -4.01
N LYS A 54 -16.66 -1.35 -4.79
CA LYS A 54 -17.05 -1.40 -6.21
C LYS A 54 -16.22 -0.64 -7.29
N GLU A 55 -15.18 0.09 -6.95
CA GLU A 55 -14.39 0.95 -7.84
C GLU A 55 -12.89 0.72 -7.59
N ILE A 56 -12.48 -0.54 -7.54
CA ILE A 56 -11.05 -0.90 -7.39
C ILE A 56 -10.22 -0.45 -8.61
N ASP A 57 -10.89 -0.10 -9.71
CA ASP A 57 -10.31 0.45 -10.94
C ASP A 57 -10.32 1.99 -10.99
N ALA A 58 -10.91 2.68 -10.01
CA ALA A 58 -10.80 4.13 -9.94
C ALA A 58 -9.38 4.48 -9.43
N PRO A 59 -8.63 5.35 -10.13
CA PRO A 59 -7.32 5.78 -9.67
C PRO A 59 -7.46 6.38 -8.26
N LEU A 60 -6.61 5.91 -7.36
CA LEU A 60 -6.54 6.39 -5.99
C LEU A 60 -6.16 7.88 -6.05
N GLU A 61 -7.10 8.80 -5.86
CA GLU A 61 -6.78 10.21 -5.57
C GLU A 61 -6.18 10.27 -4.16
N LEU A 62 -4.89 9.97 -4.07
CA LEU A 62 -4.09 10.27 -2.90
C LEU A 62 -3.71 11.74 -2.99
N ASP A 63 -4.38 12.59 -2.22
CA ASP A 63 -3.86 13.91 -1.86
C ASP A 63 -2.63 13.68 -0.96
N ILE A 64 -1.51 13.35 -1.58
CA ILE A 64 -0.20 13.42 -0.96
C ILE A 64 0.07 14.91 -0.86
N GLY A 65 -0.40 15.50 0.24
CA GLY A 65 -0.32 16.94 0.47
C GLY A 65 1.06 17.45 0.10
N ASP A 66 1.08 18.40 -0.83
CA ASP A 66 2.14 19.37 -1.03
C ASP A 66 2.69 19.82 0.33
N THR A 67 3.81 19.25 0.76
CA THR A 67 4.69 19.98 1.67
C THR A 67 5.41 21.04 0.84
N LYS A 68 4.69 22.13 0.56
CA LYS A 68 5.29 23.43 0.27
C LYS A 68 6.06 23.90 1.51
N SER A 69 7.37 23.99 1.40
CA SER A 69 8.22 25.16 1.75
C SER A 69 9.69 24.79 1.72
#